data_AF-A0A8R7PIS5-F1
#
_entry.id   AF-A0A8R7PIS5-F1
#
_cell.length_a   1.000
_cell.length_b   1.000
_cell.length_c   1.000
_cell.angle_alpha   90.00
_cell.angle_beta   90.00
_cell.angle_gamma   90.00
#
_symmetry.space_group_name_H-M   'P 1'
#
loop_
_entity.id
_entity.type
_entity.pdbx_description
1 polymer ?
#
loop_
_entity_poly.entity_id
_entity_poly.type
_entity_poly.pdbx_seq_one_letter_code
_entity_poly.pdbx_strand_id
1 'polypeptide(L)' 'MPLLFVPGSEAETCTYECRTYSTLLCKKHKCVEACHEESYTSGFCYLFPKICYCQKEC' A
#
# COMPACT_ATOMS: atom_id res chain seq x y z
N MET A 1 30.63 -0.61 17.25
CA MET A 1 29.61 0.42 17.53
C MET A 1 28.35 -0.30 17.97
N PRO A 2 27.73 0.03 19.11
CA PRO A 2 26.50 -0.64 19.51
C PRO A 2 25.36 -0.09 18.66
N LEU A 3 24.59 -1.00 18.04
CA LEU A 3 23.38 -0.66 17.30
C LEU A 3 22.31 -0.27 18.33
N LEU A 4 22.15 1.03 18.55
CA LEU A 4 21.03 1.60 19.29
C LEU A 4 19.73 1.23 18.55
N PHE A 5 19.07 0.18 19.03
CA PHE A 5 17.67 -0.11 18.68
C PHE A 5 16.82 1.03 19.24
N VAL A 6 16.41 1.94 18.36
CA VAL A 6 15.41 2.96 18.69
C VAL A 6 14.05 2.28 18.55
N PRO A 7 13.31 2.03 19.64
CA PRO A 7 11.97 1.49 19.53
C PRO A 7 11.07 2.62 19.03
N GLY A 8 10.61 2.52 17.78
CA GLY A 8 9.59 3.44 17.26
C GLY A 8 9.95 4.25 16.02
N SER A 9 10.88 3.78 15.17
CA SER A 9 10.77 4.15 13.74
C SER A 9 9.71 3.26 13.11
N GLU A 10 8.44 3.56 13.35
CA GLU A 10 7.39 3.14 12.44
C GLU A 10 7.75 3.79 11.10
N ALA A 11 8.16 2.99 10.11
CA ALA A 11 8.46 3.51 8.79
C ALA A 11 7.23 4.26 8.27
N GLU A 12 7.41 5.51 7.87
CA GLU A 12 6.31 6.31 7.35
C GLU A 12 5.71 5.57 6.16
N THR A 13 4.41 5.34 6.17
CA THR A 13 3.76 4.59 5.09
C THR A 13 3.16 5.56 4.09
N CYS A 14 3.71 5.60 2.89
CA CYS A 14 3.23 6.42 1.80
C CYS A 14 2.09 5.70 1.08
N THR A 15 1.00 6.43 0.77
CA THR A 15 -0.19 5.89 0.07
C THR A 15 -0.33 6.51 -1.32
N TYR A 16 -0.58 5.69 -2.33
CA TYR A 16 -0.71 6.08 -3.74
C TYR A 16 -1.94 5.41 -4.36
N GLU A 17 -2.60 6.07 -5.32
CA GLU A 17 -3.65 5.41 -6.10
C GLU A 17 -3.04 4.33 -7.00
N CYS A 18 -3.62 3.13 -7.01
CA CYS A 18 -3.17 2.04 -7.88
C CYS A 18 -3.49 2.39 -9.33
N ARG A 19 -2.47 2.37 -10.20
CA ARG A 19 -2.65 2.74 -11.61
C ARG A 19 -3.19 1.58 -12.43
N THR A 20 -2.81 0.36 -12.07
CA THR A 20 -3.10 -0.85 -12.84
C THR A 20 -4.48 -1.44 -12.52
N TYR A 21 -5.01 -1.20 -11.32
CA TYR A 21 -6.29 -1.77 -10.86
C TYR A 21 -7.22 -0.69 -10.29
N SER A 22 -7.75 0.17 -11.16
CA SER A 22 -8.79 1.15 -10.81
C SER A 22 -10.17 0.66 -11.28
N THR A 23 -10.79 -0.23 -10.48
CA THR A 23 -12.15 -0.72 -10.74
C THR A 23 -13.07 -0.31 -9.60
N LEU A 24 -14.30 0.12 -9.90
CA LEU A 24 -15.35 0.40 -8.91
C LEU A 24 -15.75 -0.84 -8.07
N LEU A 25 -15.30 -2.03 -8.46
CA LEU A 25 -15.48 -3.28 -7.72
C LEU A 25 -14.17 -3.71 -7.08
N CYS A 26 -13.46 -2.77 -6.42
CA CYS A 26 -12.21 -3.06 -5.74
C CYS A 26 -12.35 -4.28 -4.82
N LYS A 27 -11.56 -5.32 -5.11
CA LYS A 27 -11.39 -6.51 -4.26
C LYS A 27 -10.01 -6.43 -3.63
N LYS A 28 -9.95 -6.47 -2.29
CA LYS A 28 -8.69 -6.32 -1.53
C LYS A 28 -7.57 -7.21 -2.06
N HIS A 29 -7.84 -8.49 -2.31
CA HIS A 29 -6.83 -9.43 -2.79
C HIS A 29 -6.25 -9.03 -4.16
N LYS A 30 -7.11 -8.67 -5.13
CA LYS A 30 -6.67 -8.18 -6.45
C LYS A 30 -5.94 -6.84 -6.38
N CYS A 31 -6.36 -5.97 -5.47
CA CYS A 31 -5.71 -4.70 -5.23
C CYS A 31 -4.28 -4.89 -4.70
N VAL A 32 -4.09 -5.77 -3.70
CA VAL A 32 -2.76 -6.09 -3.17
C VAL A 32 -1.86 -6.70 -4.26
N GLU A 33 -2.38 -7.64 -5.04
CA GLU A 33 -1.64 -8.26 -6.15
C GLU A 33 -1.17 -7.22 -7.17
N ALA A 34 -2.06 -6.33 -7.63
CA ALA A 34 -1.72 -5.25 -8.55
C ALA A 34 -0.69 -4.28 -7.95
N CYS A 35 -0.80 -3.96 -6.65
CA CYS A 35 0.17 -3.12 -5.95
C CYS A 35 1.54 -3.80 -5.84
N HIS A 36 1.60 -5.11 -5.64
CA HIS A 36 2.86 -5.87 -5.63
C HIS A 36 3.52 -5.87 -7.01
N GLU A 37 2.74 -5.98 -8.09
CA GLU A 37 3.26 -5.82 -9.46
C GLU A 37 3.87 -4.43 -9.70
N GLU A 38 3.33 -3.39 -9.07
CA GLU A 38 3.87 -2.02 -9.11
C GLU A 38 4.99 -1.75 -8.07
N SER A 39 5.52 -2.79 -7.41
CA SER A 39 6.59 -2.69 -6.38
C SER A 39 6.19 -1.98 -5.07
N TYR A 40 4.89 -1.98 -4.73
CA TYR A 40 4.42 -1.58 -3.40
C TYR A 40 4.41 -2.76 -2.43
N THR A 41 4.46 -2.50 -1.12
CA THR A 41 4.47 -3.57 -0.10
C THR A 41 3.07 -4.05 0.26
N SER A 42 2.04 -3.22 0.08
CA SER A 42 0.65 -3.60 0.33
C SER A 42 -0.35 -2.76 -0.46
N GLY A 43 -1.64 -3.07 -0.31
CA GLY A 43 -2.73 -2.31 -0.92
C GLY A 43 -4.07 -2.52 -0.21
N PHE A 44 -4.98 -1.57 -0.37
CA PHE A 44 -6.30 -1.59 0.24
C PHE A 44 -7.35 -0.91 -0.64
N CYS A 45 -8.61 -1.28 -0.42
CA CYS A 45 -9.74 -0.68 -1.12
C CYS A 45 -10.36 0.42 -0.26
N TYR A 46 -10.50 1.62 -0.81
CA TYR A 46 -11.34 2.66 -0.22
C TYR A 46 -12.82 2.35 -0.48
N LEU A 47 -13.72 2.87 0.34
CA LEU A 47 -15.17 2.65 0.15
C LEU A 47 -15.79 3.69 -0.81
N PHE A 48 -15.30 4.93 -0.79
CA PHE A 48 -15.82 6.05 -1.57
C PHE A 48 -14.70 6.97 -2.07
N PRO A 49 -14.35 6.95 -3.37
CA PRO A 49 -14.77 5.99 -4.39
C PRO A 49 -14.20 4.59 -4.11
N LYS A 50 -14.86 3.53 -4.60
CA LYS A 50 -14.43 2.13 -4.37
C LYS A 50 -13.23 1.75 -5.24
N ILE A 51 -12.09 2.40 -5.01
CA ILE A 51 -10.84 2.27 -5.76
C ILE A 51 -9.73 1.68 -4.91
N CYS A 52 -8.69 1.18 -5.58
CA CYS A 52 -7.52 0.58 -4.97
C CYS A 52 -6.44 1.62 -4.69
N TYR A 53 -5.85 1.54 -3.50
CA TYR A 53 -4.69 2.30 -3.10
C TYR A 53 -3.55 1.35 -2.73
N CYS A 54 -2.34 1.69 -3.14
CA CYS A 54 -1.12 0.99 -2.81
C CYS A 54 -0.34 1.71 -1.72
N GLN A 55 0.35 0.93 -0.89
CA GLN A 55 1.16 1.42 0.21
C GLN A 55 2.56 0.85 0.14
N LYS A 56 3.55 1.71 0.43
CA LYS A 56 4.94 1.32 0.63
C LYS A 56 5.56 2.17 1.73
N GLU A 57 6.65 1.69 2.30
CA GLU A 57 7.50 2.51 3.15
C GLU A 57 8.01 3.71 2.32
N CYS A 58 7.84 4.91 2.88
CA CYS A 58 8.66 6.07 2.56
C CYS A 58 10.05 5.83 3.20
#